data_AF-A0A415U1X1-F1
#
_entry.id   AF-A0A415U1X1-F1
#
_cell.length_a   1.000
_cell.length_b   1.000
_cell.length_c   1.000
_cell.angle_alpha   90.00
_cell.angle_beta   90.00
_cell.angle_gamma   90.00
#
_symmetry.space_group_name_H-M   'P 1'
#
loop_
_entity.id
_entity.type
_entity.pdbx_description
1 polymer ?
#
loop_
_entity_poly.entity_id
_entity_poly.type
_entity_poly.pdbx_seq_one_letter_code
_entity_poly.pdbx_strand_id
1 'polypeptide(L)'
;MSKVTKPVVLDETAKQVVAQMQLQNEILTSLASGINYKPTSIKDVLNVVRAGQASKVFQVGDQIIVPWTDIATRQKYDVPLDIVAFGTSALQDGEELPSMTVQWHYATPFGVQFNQYQAFFYATEGLAAGTYYIEIGTTWGDKGYCVAGKKYQFTLTKPVPAGGQLAGFRGAPDQAPSTWKVYSYNSKTAVDAIETVPVTEGSSGTSLGVLKFGGDGKLNCLQRTAYGYNRWSQSAMRQWLNSDKGVGEWWTPQNDYDRCPDQLATKAGFLTGFDADFLEILRPTKVVTALNTVTDSTSSNSVEPLETTYDKIYLPALEQMSIEPELAGEGSTWDYWKRASNMTTKMKKWQTYPQIRTFAIENHTSPQHVRLRSAYRGLSYDAWYVYSCGYVGSYYAIYAYRCAPACDFC
;
A
#
# COMPACT_ATOMS: atom_id res chain seq x y z
N MET A 1 6.95 -49.30 -21.05
CA MET A 1 6.09 -48.38 -20.25
C MET A 1 5.54 -47.32 -21.18
N SER A 2 4.25 -47.39 -21.53
CA SER A 2 3.60 -46.38 -22.36
C SER A 2 3.24 -45.16 -21.51
N LYS A 3 3.67 -43.98 -21.96
CA LYS A 3 3.39 -42.70 -21.33
C LYS A 3 2.01 -42.26 -21.81
N VAL A 4 1.00 -42.32 -20.94
CA VAL A 4 -0.33 -41.78 -21.25
C VAL A 4 -0.25 -40.26 -21.13
N THR A 5 -0.25 -39.56 -22.26
CA THR A 5 -0.38 -38.11 -22.34
C THR A 5 -1.84 -37.73 -22.11
N LYS A 6 -2.10 -36.85 -21.12
CA LYS A 6 -3.44 -36.29 -20.88
C LYS A 6 -3.89 -35.49 -22.13
N PRO A 7 -5.17 -35.51 -22.51
CA PRO A 7 -5.68 -34.73 -23.63
C PRO A 7 -5.48 -33.23 -23.39
N VAL A 8 -5.23 -32.49 -24.48
CA VAL A 8 -4.85 -31.07 -24.47
C VAL A 8 -5.97 -30.14 -23.97
N VAL A 9 -7.22 -30.60 -24.03
CA VAL A 9 -8.39 -29.87 -23.51
C VAL A 9 -9.27 -30.88 -22.75
N LEU A 10 -9.57 -30.57 -21.50
CA LEU A 10 -10.50 -31.37 -20.68
C LEU A 10 -11.95 -30.95 -21.01
N ASP A 11 -12.91 -31.87 -20.89
CA ASP A 11 -14.34 -31.60 -21.16
C ASP A 11 -14.87 -30.41 -20.35
N GLU A 12 -14.35 -30.18 -19.15
CA GLU A 12 -14.69 -29.02 -18.31
C GLU A 12 -14.22 -27.71 -18.94
N THR A 13 -13.00 -27.66 -19.48
CA THR A 13 -12.45 -26.52 -20.20
C THR A 13 -13.28 -26.22 -21.45
N ALA A 14 -13.67 -27.27 -22.20
CA ALA A 14 -14.53 -27.10 -23.38
C ALA A 14 -15.91 -26.53 -23.01
N LYS A 15 -16.52 -27.00 -21.91
CA LYS A 15 -17.81 -26.46 -21.43
C LYS A 15 -17.72 -24.99 -21.00
N GLN A 16 -16.63 -24.61 -20.32
CA GLN A 16 -16.40 -23.21 -19.92
C GLN A 16 -16.25 -22.29 -21.15
N VAL A 17 -15.51 -22.73 -22.17
CA VAL A 17 -15.35 -21.97 -23.42
C VAL A 17 -16.69 -21.80 -24.14
N VAL A 18 -17.50 -22.86 -24.25
CA VAL A 18 -18.82 -22.78 -24.89
C VAL A 18 -19.74 -21.81 -24.15
N ALA A 19 -19.76 -21.85 -22.81
CA ALA A 19 -20.57 -20.92 -22.01
C ALA A 19 -20.15 -19.46 -22.21
N GLN A 20 -18.84 -19.18 -22.28
CA GLN A 20 -18.35 -17.84 -22.59
C GLN A 20 -18.71 -17.38 -24.01
N MET A 21 -18.63 -18.26 -25.00
CA MET A 21 -19.04 -17.95 -26.38
C MET A 21 -20.54 -17.63 -26.49
N GLN A 22 -21.39 -18.38 -25.77
CA GLN A 22 -22.83 -18.13 -25.73
C GLN A 22 -23.13 -16.76 -25.13
N LEU A 23 -22.54 -16.46 -23.97
CA LEU A 23 -22.67 -15.15 -23.31
C LEU A 23 -22.19 -14.00 -24.21
N GLN A 24 -21.06 -14.18 -24.90
CA GLN A 24 -20.54 -13.19 -25.84
C GLN A 24 -21.54 -12.93 -26.99
N ASN A 25 -22.12 -13.99 -27.56
CA ASN A 25 -23.10 -13.87 -28.64
C ASN A 25 -24.40 -13.19 -28.17
N GLU A 26 -24.86 -13.46 -26.94
CA GLU A 26 -26.03 -12.80 -26.36
C GLU A 26 -25.80 -11.29 -26.20
N ILE A 27 -24.64 -10.90 -25.65
CA ILE A 27 -24.26 -9.49 -25.51
C ILE A 27 -24.16 -8.82 -26.88
N LEU A 28 -23.49 -9.45 -27.85
CA LEU A 28 -23.37 -8.91 -29.21
C LEU A 28 -24.73 -8.76 -29.90
N THR A 29 -25.64 -9.73 -29.72
CA THR A 29 -27.00 -9.67 -30.27
C THR A 29 -27.78 -8.52 -29.64
N SER A 30 -27.67 -8.33 -28.33
CA SER A 30 -28.31 -7.20 -27.64
C SER A 30 -27.81 -5.85 -28.17
N LEU A 31 -26.49 -5.68 -28.31
CA LEU A 31 -25.88 -4.47 -28.86
C LEU A 31 -26.30 -4.23 -30.32
N ALA A 32 -26.29 -5.27 -31.15
CA ALA A 32 -26.68 -5.19 -32.56
C ALA A 32 -28.17 -4.89 -32.75
N SER A 33 -29.01 -5.29 -31.80
CA SER A 33 -30.46 -4.99 -31.82
C SER A 33 -30.80 -3.55 -31.40
N GLY A 34 -29.80 -2.73 -31.04
CA GLY A 34 -30.01 -1.35 -30.57
C GLY A 34 -30.56 -1.27 -29.13
N ILE A 35 -30.66 -2.40 -28.43
CA ILE A 35 -30.98 -2.45 -27.01
C ILE A 35 -29.69 -2.18 -26.25
N ASN A 36 -29.61 -1.04 -25.55
CA ASN A 36 -28.52 -0.81 -24.60
C ASN A 36 -28.57 -1.92 -23.55
N TYR A 37 -27.57 -2.82 -23.58
CA TYR A 37 -27.39 -3.80 -22.51
C TYR A 37 -27.22 -3.05 -21.19
N LYS A 38 -28.16 -3.26 -20.25
CA LYS A 38 -28.14 -2.62 -18.93
C LYS A 38 -27.89 -3.71 -17.89
N PRO A 39 -26.65 -3.82 -17.38
CA PRO A 39 -26.36 -4.72 -16.26
C PRO A 39 -27.27 -4.37 -15.08
N THR A 40 -27.83 -5.38 -14.42
CA THR A 40 -28.71 -5.20 -13.26
C THR A 40 -28.03 -5.59 -11.95
N SER A 41 -26.87 -6.25 -12.05
CA SER A 41 -26.06 -6.71 -10.93
C SER A 41 -24.56 -6.57 -11.24
N ILE A 42 -23.73 -6.64 -10.20
CA ILE A 42 -22.28 -6.67 -10.36
C ILE A 42 -21.81 -7.92 -11.14
N LYS A 43 -22.56 -9.02 -11.03
CA LYS A 43 -22.31 -10.26 -11.78
C LYS A 43 -22.54 -10.06 -13.28
N ASP A 44 -23.58 -9.31 -13.67
CA ASP A 44 -23.81 -8.95 -15.08
C ASP A 44 -22.68 -8.08 -15.62
N VAL A 45 -22.20 -7.11 -14.83
CA VAL A 45 -21.03 -6.29 -15.19
C VAL A 45 -19.81 -7.18 -15.44
N LEU A 46 -19.51 -8.09 -14.52
CA LEU A 46 -18.38 -9.00 -14.65
C LEU A 46 -18.49 -9.91 -15.87
N ASN A 47 -19.69 -10.40 -16.18
CA ASN A 47 -19.96 -11.21 -17.36
C ASN A 47 -19.62 -10.46 -18.66
N VAL A 48 -19.97 -9.17 -18.74
CA VAL A 48 -19.59 -8.30 -19.87
C VAL A 48 -18.07 -8.14 -19.97
N VAL A 49 -17.40 -7.97 -18.83
CA VAL A 49 -15.94 -7.84 -18.77
C VAL A 49 -15.26 -9.12 -19.26
N ARG A 50 -15.65 -10.28 -18.73
CA ARG A 50 -15.10 -11.59 -19.13
C ARG A 50 -15.36 -11.94 -20.59
N ALA A 51 -16.46 -11.47 -21.16
CA ALA A 51 -16.74 -11.58 -22.59
C ALA A 51 -15.89 -10.65 -23.47
N GLY A 52 -15.02 -9.81 -22.87
CA GLY A 52 -14.19 -8.84 -23.58
C GLY A 52 -15.00 -7.72 -24.25
N GLN A 53 -16.21 -7.44 -23.75
CA GLN A 53 -17.12 -6.44 -24.35
C GLN A 53 -17.25 -5.16 -23.51
N ALA A 54 -16.54 -5.04 -22.40
CA ALA A 54 -16.67 -3.92 -21.46
C ALA A 54 -16.56 -2.53 -22.13
N SER A 55 -15.55 -2.32 -22.98
CA SER A 55 -15.35 -1.03 -23.67
C SER A 55 -16.40 -0.71 -24.74
N LYS A 56 -17.28 -1.66 -25.10
CA LYS A 56 -18.41 -1.43 -26.00
C LYS A 56 -19.71 -1.12 -25.25
N VAL A 57 -19.82 -1.56 -24.00
CA VAL A 57 -21.01 -1.41 -23.15
C VAL A 57 -20.87 -0.20 -22.23
N PHE A 58 -19.68 0.02 -21.69
CA PHE A 58 -19.38 1.07 -20.72
C PHE A 58 -18.41 2.10 -21.29
N GLN A 59 -18.40 3.29 -20.68
CA GLN A 59 -17.45 4.34 -20.95
C GLN A 59 -16.55 4.60 -19.74
N VAL A 60 -15.32 5.02 -20.01
CA VAL A 60 -14.44 5.57 -18.98
C VAL A 60 -15.11 6.79 -18.36
N GLY A 61 -15.24 6.79 -17.02
CA GLY A 61 -15.96 7.78 -16.24
C GLY A 61 -17.39 7.39 -15.86
N ASP A 62 -17.95 6.31 -16.41
CA ASP A 62 -19.19 5.74 -15.87
C ASP A 62 -18.96 5.25 -14.43
N GLN A 63 -20.03 5.25 -13.63
CA GLN A 63 -19.97 4.87 -12.22
C GLN A 63 -20.75 3.60 -11.93
N ILE A 64 -20.15 2.72 -11.13
CA ILE A 64 -20.79 1.54 -10.55
C ILE A 64 -20.92 1.78 -9.06
N ILE A 65 -22.15 1.71 -8.53
CA ILE A 65 -22.40 1.93 -7.10
C ILE A 65 -22.30 0.59 -6.35
N VAL A 66 -21.45 0.54 -5.33
CA VAL A 66 -21.25 -0.64 -4.48
C VAL A 66 -21.43 -0.26 -3.01
N PRO A 67 -22.22 -0.98 -2.21
CA PRO A 67 -22.34 -0.72 -0.79
C PRO A 67 -21.04 -1.07 -0.06
N TRP A 68 -20.59 -0.20 0.83
CA TRP A 68 -19.51 -0.49 1.76
C TRP A 68 -19.87 -0.04 3.17
N THR A 69 -19.62 -0.89 4.17
CA THR A 69 -19.91 -0.61 5.57
C THR A 69 -18.61 -0.52 6.38
N ASP A 70 -18.38 0.58 7.08
CA ASP A 70 -17.38 0.62 8.15
C ASP A 70 -17.89 -0.23 9.30
N ILE A 71 -17.40 -1.47 9.42
CA ILE A 71 -17.86 -2.43 10.43
C ILE A 71 -17.60 -1.93 11.86
N ALA A 72 -16.57 -1.10 12.08
CA ALA A 72 -16.25 -0.58 13.40
C ALA A 72 -17.27 0.47 13.87
N THR A 73 -17.79 1.31 12.96
CA THR A 73 -18.76 2.36 13.28
C THR A 73 -20.20 2.03 12.88
N ARG A 74 -20.40 0.95 12.11
CA ARG A 74 -21.66 0.55 11.46
C ARG A 74 -22.19 1.55 10.43
N GLN A 75 -21.38 2.54 10.05
CA GLN A 75 -21.75 3.51 9.02
C GLN A 75 -21.72 2.85 7.65
N LYS A 76 -22.79 3.03 6.88
CA LYS A 76 -22.92 2.54 5.50
C LYS A 76 -22.67 3.68 4.51
N TYR A 77 -22.09 3.31 3.37
CA TYR A 77 -21.80 4.20 2.26
C TYR A 77 -22.20 3.52 0.95
N ASP A 78 -22.85 4.26 0.07
CA ASP A 78 -23.01 3.88 -1.33
C ASP A 78 -21.80 4.43 -2.08
N VAL A 79 -20.86 3.54 -2.44
CA VAL A 79 -19.56 3.93 -3.01
C VAL A 79 -19.66 4.01 -4.53
N PRO A 80 -19.52 5.20 -5.15
CA PRO A 80 -19.30 5.30 -6.58
C PRO A 80 -17.89 4.84 -6.94
N LEU A 81 -17.82 3.84 -7.82
CA LEU A 81 -16.60 3.36 -8.46
C LEU A 81 -16.55 3.90 -9.89
N ASP A 82 -15.62 4.82 -10.17
CA ASP A 82 -15.35 5.31 -11.51
C ASP A 82 -14.67 4.22 -12.34
N ILE A 83 -15.15 3.97 -13.56
CA ILE A 83 -14.42 3.16 -14.54
C ILE A 83 -13.22 3.96 -15.04
N VAL A 84 -12.01 3.55 -14.67
CA VAL A 84 -10.79 4.33 -14.94
C VAL A 84 -10.01 3.84 -16.16
N ALA A 85 -10.10 2.55 -16.49
CA ALA A 85 -9.45 1.95 -17.65
C ALA A 85 -10.10 0.63 -18.07
N PHE A 86 -9.93 0.28 -19.34
CA PHE A 86 -10.17 -1.07 -19.86
C PHE A 86 -8.85 -1.66 -20.32
N GLY A 87 -8.68 -2.97 -20.21
CA GLY A 87 -7.44 -3.61 -20.64
C GLY A 87 -7.42 -5.10 -20.39
N THR A 88 -6.25 -5.58 -19.97
CA THR A 88 -5.98 -6.96 -19.60
C THR A 88 -5.28 -6.96 -18.25
N SER A 89 -5.72 -7.82 -17.33
CA SER A 89 -5.07 -8.02 -16.04
C SER A 89 -4.45 -9.41 -15.97
N ALA A 90 -3.23 -9.48 -15.44
CA ALA A 90 -2.54 -10.74 -15.22
C ALA A 90 -2.78 -11.26 -13.79
N LEU A 91 -3.10 -12.55 -13.67
CA LEU A 91 -3.22 -13.27 -12.41
C LEU A 91 -1.87 -13.88 -11.98
N GLN A 92 -1.85 -14.45 -10.78
CA GLN A 92 -0.62 -15.00 -10.18
C GLN A 92 -0.06 -16.23 -10.91
N ASP A 93 -0.92 -17.03 -11.51
CA ASP A 93 -0.55 -18.17 -12.35
C ASP A 93 -0.11 -17.78 -13.77
N GLY A 94 -0.16 -16.49 -14.10
CA GLY A 94 0.17 -15.95 -15.41
C GLY A 94 -1.00 -15.91 -16.39
N GLU A 95 -2.22 -16.29 -15.96
CA GLU A 95 -3.42 -16.12 -16.77
C GLU A 95 -3.66 -14.63 -17.05
N GLU A 96 -3.96 -14.28 -18.30
CA GLU A 96 -4.32 -12.93 -18.72
C GLU A 96 -5.78 -12.88 -19.09
N LEU A 97 -6.54 -12.00 -18.42
CA LEU A 97 -7.98 -11.86 -18.59
C LEU A 97 -8.34 -10.45 -19.04
N PRO A 98 -9.33 -10.28 -19.93
CA PRO A 98 -9.93 -8.98 -20.19
C PRO A 98 -10.37 -8.35 -18.87
N SER A 99 -10.04 -7.07 -18.68
CA SER A 99 -10.29 -6.38 -17.43
C SER A 99 -10.91 -5.00 -17.60
N MET A 100 -11.62 -4.60 -16.56
CA MET A 100 -12.11 -3.25 -16.35
C MET A 100 -11.64 -2.79 -14.97
N THR A 101 -10.76 -1.80 -14.94
CA THR A 101 -10.26 -1.22 -13.69
C THR A 101 -11.24 -0.16 -13.21
N VAL A 102 -11.64 -0.28 -11.95
CA VAL A 102 -12.52 0.68 -11.28
C VAL A 102 -11.82 1.28 -10.05
N GLN A 103 -12.09 2.54 -9.75
CA GLN A 103 -11.51 3.26 -8.63
C GLN A 103 -12.60 3.95 -7.82
N TRP A 104 -12.48 3.94 -6.49
CA TRP A 104 -13.32 4.78 -5.63
C TRP A 104 -13.24 6.24 -6.05
N HIS A 105 -14.39 6.85 -6.34
CA HIS A 105 -14.47 8.27 -6.69
C HIS A 105 -14.15 9.17 -5.49
N TYR A 106 -14.62 8.78 -4.30
CA TYR A 106 -14.36 9.46 -3.04
C TYR A 106 -13.29 8.76 -2.21
N ALA A 107 -12.61 9.53 -1.36
CA ALA A 107 -11.62 9.01 -0.43
C ALA A 107 -12.32 8.26 0.73
N THR A 108 -11.66 7.23 1.23
CA THR A 108 -12.10 6.44 2.40
C THR A 108 -12.48 7.34 3.58
N PRO A 109 -13.41 6.92 4.48
CA PRO A 109 -13.90 7.78 5.55
C PRO A 109 -12.88 8.05 6.66
N PHE A 110 -11.78 7.31 6.68
CA PHE A 110 -10.66 7.50 7.58
C PHE A 110 -9.35 7.12 6.90
N GLY A 111 -8.25 7.58 7.48
CA GLY A 111 -6.91 7.23 7.04
C GLY A 111 -6.34 6.02 7.76
N VAL A 112 -5.43 5.31 7.09
CA VAL A 112 -4.60 4.24 7.66
C VAL A 112 -3.15 4.57 7.40
N GLN A 113 -2.26 4.27 8.35
CA GLN A 113 -0.82 4.45 8.15
C GLN A 113 -0.35 3.63 6.96
N PHE A 114 0.55 4.21 6.15
CA PHE A 114 1.20 3.41 5.11
C PHE A 114 2.05 2.31 5.78
N ASN A 115 2.85 2.70 6.77
CA ASN A 115 3.56 1.80 7.67
C ASN A 115 3.90 2.56 8.96
N GLN A 116 4.01 1.87 10.09
CA GLN A 116 4.37 2.48 11.38
C GLN A 116 5.89 2.77 11.44
N TYR A 117 6.35 3.53 12.44
CA TYR A 117 7.77 3.58 12.81
C TYR A 117 8.32 2.15 12.95
N GLN A 118 9.43 1.86 12.30
CA GLN A 118 10.08 0.56 12.47
C GLN A 118 10.95 0.54 13.73
N ALA A 119 11.13 -0.66 14.30
CA ALA A 119 12.15 -0.91 15.29
C ALA A 119 13.54 -0.66 14.68
N PHE A 120 14.49 -0.21 15.50
CA PHE A 120 15.87 -0.05 15.08
C PHE A 120 16.72 -1.31 15.35
N PHE A 121 16.26 -2.20 16.23
CA PHE A 121 16.95 -3.42 16.61
C PHE A 121 15.97 -4.58 16.84
N TYR A 122 16.36 -5.78 16.40
CA TYR A 122 15.66 -7.03 16.62
C TYR A 122 16.55 -7.96 17.45
N ALA A 123 16.05 -8.40 18.61
CA ALA A 123 16.81 -9.16 19.59
C ALA A 123 16.70 -10.66 19.32
N THR A 124 17.46 -11.19 18.33
CA THR A 124 17.41 -12.62 17.96
C THR A 124 17.62 -13.55 19.15
N GLU A 125 18.61 -13.25 20.00
CA GLU A 125 18.94 -14.04 21.20
C GLU A 125 18.43 -13.41 22.50
N GLY A 126 17.69 -12.31 22.40
CA GLY A 126 17.33 -11.46 23.53
C GLY A 126 18.41 -10.44 23.87
N LEU A 127 18.11 -9.57 24.83
CA LEU A 127 18.99 -8.54 25.33
C LEU A 127 18.80 -8.42 26.85
N ALA A 128 19.88 -8.50 27.62
CA ALA A 128 19.79 -8.34 29.06
C ALA A 128 19.41 -6.91 29.46
N ALA A 129 19.00 -6.71 30.71
CA ALA A 129 18.98 -5.36 31.28
C ALA A 129 20.43 -4.83 31.33
N GLY A 130 20.62 -3.54 31.03
CA GLY A 130 21.94 -2.95 30.93
C GLY A 130 21.97 -1.65 30.16
N THR A 131 23.15 -1.02 30.14
CA THR A 131 23.40 0.19 29.34
C THR A 131 23.90 -0.20 27.95
N TYR A 132 23.30 0.43 26.95
CA TYR A 132 23.59 0.23 25.54
C TYR A 132 23.76 1.56 24.84
N TYR A 133 24.44 1.55 23.70
CA TYR A 133 24.54 2.74 22.84
C TYR A 133 24.46 2.39 21.36
N ILE A 134 24.09 3.39 20.56
CA ILE A 134 24.18 3.39 19.10
C ILE A 134 25.03 4.56 18.62
N GLU A 135 25.63 4.41 17.45
CA GLU A 135 26.29 5.51 16.74
C GLU A 135 25.40 5.97 15.58
N ILE A 136 25.25 7.28 15.38
CA ILE A 136 24.64 7.83 14.19
C ILE A 136 25.64 7.72 13.04
N GLY A 137 25.30 6.96 12.00
CA GLY A 137 26.18 6.73 10.85
C GLY A 137 25.96 7.67 9.66
N THR A 138 24.95 8.54 9.71
CA THR A 138 24.65 9.48 8.63
C THR A 138 24.13 10.80 9.19
N THR A 139 24.76 11.91 8.80
CA THR A 139 24.27 13.26 9.14
C THR A 139 22.96 13.52 8.39
N TRP A 140 21.92 13.94 9.11
CA TRP A 140 20.59 14.12 8.54
C TRP A 140 19.79 15.20 9.29
N GLY A 141 18.99 15.96 8.54
CA GLY A 141 18.24 17.11 9.05
C GLY A 141 19.04 18.40 9.02
N ASP A 142 18.36 19.54 9.16
CA ASP A 142 18.95 20.88 9.21
C ASP A 142 19.24 21.36 10.64
N LYS A 143 18.72 20.65 11.66
CA LYS A 143 18.85 21.03 13.08
C LYS A 143 20.16 20.61 13.75
N GLY A 144 20.98 19.82 13.06
CA GLY A 144 22.25 19.32 13.62
C GLY A 144 22.09 18.28 14.74
N TYR A 145 20.96 17.57 14.79
CA TYR A 145 20.69 16.54 15.80
C TYR A 145 21.22 15.17 15.41
N CYS A 146 20.98 14.72 14.17
CA CYS A 146 21.62 13.52 13.64
C CYS A 146 22.95 13.91 12.98
N VAL A 147 24.07 13.71 13.67
CA VAL A 147 25.41 14.00 13.16
C VAL A 147 26.23 12.72 13.15
N ALA A 148 26.84 12.41 11.99
CA ALA A 148 27.65 11.20 11.85
C ALA A 148 28.77 11.13 12.91
N GLY A 149 28.94 9.95 13.52
CA GLY A 149 29.91 9.70 14.58
C GLY A 149 29.43 10.04 15.99
N LYS A 150 28.33 10.79 16.16
CA LYS A 150 27.73 11.00 17.49
C LYS A 150 27.15 9.71 18.03
N LYS A 151 27.29 9.51 19.34
CA LYS A 151 26.84 8.31 20.05
C LYS A 151 25.79 8.67 21.08
N TYR A 152 24.79 7.81 21.18
CA TYR A 152 23.66 7.99 22.07
C TYR A 152 23.44 6.71 22.87
N GLN A 153 23.37 6.85 24.18
CA GLN A 153 23.21 5.75 25.13
C GLN A 153 21.86 5.77 25.83
N PHE A 154 21.43 4.60 26.28
CA PHE A 154 20.23 4.38 27.07
C PHE A 154 20.44 3.18 28.00
N THR A 155 19.69 3.11 29.10
CA THR A 155 19.78 1.99 30.06
C THR A 155 18.43 1.31 30.17
N LEU A 156 18.40 0.02 29.83
CA LEU A 156 17.25 -0.85 30.02
C LEU A 156 17.27 -1.41 31.43
N THR A 157 16.14 -1.32 32.13
CA THR A 157 15.98 -1.90 33.48
C THR A 157 15.38 -3.30 33.43
N LYS A 158 14.78 -3.68 32.29
CA LYS A 158 14.16 -4.97 32.04
C LYS A 158 14.83 -5.63 30.83
N PRO A 159 14.98 -6.97 30.84
CA PRO A 159 15.48 -7.67 29.66
C PRO A 159 14.48 -7.58 28.51
N VAL A 160 14.99 -7.62 27.28
CA VAL A 160 14.21 -7.86 26.06
C VAL A 160 14.32 -9.35 25.73
N PRO A 161 13.22 -10.08 25.61
CA PRO A 161 13.26 -11.51 25.30
C PRO A 161 13.76 -11.76 23.86
N ALA A 162 14.16 -13.00 23.58
CA ALA A 162 14.45 -13.44 22.21
C ALA A 162 13.23 -13.23 21.30
N GLY A 163 13.46 -12.66 20.12
CA GLY A 163 12.40 -12.22 19.21
C GLY A 163 11.74 -10.88 19.56
N GLY A 164 12.19 -10.24 20.64
CA GLY A 164 11.79 -8.88 21.03
C GLY A 164 12.45 -7.79 20.17
N GLN A 165 12.07 -6.55 20.42
CA GLN A 165 12.52 -5.41 19.62
C GLN A 165 12.86 -4.19 20.48
N LEU A 166 13.75 -3.35 19.98
CA LEU A 166 13.88 -1.96 20.42
C LEU A 166 13.45 -1.02 19.30
N ALA A 167 12.48 -0.14 19.59
CA ALA A 167 12.10 0.97 18.72
C ALA A 167 12.43 2.30 19.40
N GLY A 168 12.51 3.39 18.65
CA GLY A 168 12.92 4.67 19.24
C GLY A 168 13.25 5.70 18.18
N PHE A 169 13.98 6.75 18.56
CA PHE A 169 14.52 7.78 17.65
C PHE A 169 13.48 8.34 16.66
N ARG A 170 12.21 8.40 17.11
CA ARG A 170 11.10 8.92 16.31
C ARG A 170 11.32 10.41 16.06
N GLY A 171 11.26 10.82 14.80
CA GLY A 171 11.52 12.21 14.43
C GLY A 171 12.96 12.69 14.65
N ALA A 172 13.95 11.77 14.68
CA ALA A 172 15.33 12.10 15.02
C ALA A 172 15.93 13.35 14.34
N PRO A 173 15.81 13.58 13.01
CA PRO A 173 16.41 14.76 12.39
C PRO A 173 15.77 16.09 12.83
N ASP A 174 14.52 16.06 13.30
CA ASP A 174 13.70 17.25 13.56
C ASP A 174 13.43 17.49 15.05
N GLN A 175 13.65 16.49 15.91
CA GLN A 175 13.42 16.55 17.35
C GLN A 175 14.74 16.48 18.10
N ALA A 176 14.93 17.36 19.09
CA ALA A 176 16.18 17.44 19.85
C ALA A 176 16.48 16.10 20.56
N PRO A 177 17.75 15.68 20.67
CA PRO A 177 18.10 14.38 21.26
C PRO A 177 17.59 14.15 22.69
N SER A 178 17.40 15.21 23.47
CA SER A 178 16.80 15.15 24.82
C SER A 178 15.36 14.63 24.83
N THR A 179 14.67 14.68 23.70
CA THR A 179 13.29 14.16 23.54
C THR A 179 13.28 12.70 23.10
N TRP A 180 14.38 12.17 22.57
CA TRP A 180 14.43 10.81 22.06
C TRP A 180 14.25 9.78 23.18
N LYS A 181 13.53 8.71 22.83
CA LYS A 181 13.21 7.59 23.71
C LYS A 181 13.54 6.28 23.00
N VAL A 182 13.81 5.25 23.80
CA VAL A 182 13.83 3.85 23.38
C VAL A 182 12.71 3.11 24.08
N TYR A 183 11.97 2.32 23.30
CA TYR A 183 10.86 1.48 23.71
C TYR A 183 11.28 0.03 23.48
N SER A 184 11.22 -0.80 24.53
CA SER A 184 11.45 -2.24 24.40
C SER A 184 10.13 -3.00 24.29
N TYR A 185 10.09 -4.02 23.44
CA TYR A 185 8.88 -4.83 23.19
C TYR A 185 9.19 -6.32 23.30
N ASN A 186 8.22 -7.08 23.81
CA ASN A 186 8.33 -8.53 23.94
C ASN A 186 8.35 -9.27 22.59
N SER A 187 7.78 -8.66 21.55
CA SER A 187 7.71 -9.24 20.22
C SER A 187 7.41 -8.17 19.16
N LYS A 188 7.47 -8.57 17.89
CA LYS A 188 7.07 -7.77 16.72
C LYS A 188 5.59 -7.38 16.70
N THR A 189 4.74 -8.18 17.38
CA THR A 189 3.29 -8.00 17.44
C THR A 189 2.82 -7.33 18.73
N ALA A 190 3.67 -7.25 19.76
CA ALA A 190 3.31 -6.61 21.03
C ALA A 190 2.95 -5.15 20.79
N VAL A 191 1.80 -4.70 21.28
CA VAL A 191 1.37 -3.29 21.16
C VAL A 191 2.00 -2.43 22.26
N ASP A 192 2.04 -2.96 23.48
CA ASP A 192 2.58 -2.27 24.65
C ASP A 192 4.08 -2.53 24.84
N ALA A 193 4.79 -1.47 25.25
CA ALA A 193 6.19 -1.55 25.58
C ALA A 193 6.40 -2.21 26.96
N ILE A 194 7.47 -3.01 27.09
CA ILE A 194 7.97 -3.53 28.37
C ILE A 194 8.40 -2.37 29.27
N GLU A 195 9.13 -1.42 28.69
CA GLU A 195 9.53 -0.15 29.28
C GLU A 195 9.86 0.90 28.20
N THR A 196 9.88 2.16 28.62
CA THR A 196 10.32 3.31 27.81
C THR A 196 11.40 4.04 28.58
N VAL A 197 12.57 4.23 27.96
CA VAL A 197 13.74 4.83 28.61
C VAL A 197 14.25 6.06 27.84
N PRO A 198 14.81 7.07 28.54
CA PRO A 198 15.38 8.24 27.89
C PRO A 198 16.69 7.91 27.17
N VAL A 199 17.03 8.74 26.19
CA VAL A 199 18.31 8.71 25.48
C VAL A 199 19.16 9.92 25.90
N THR A 200 20.45 9.71 26.06
CA THR A 200 21.43 10.79 26.32
C THR A 200 22.64 10.64 25.42
N GLU A 201 23.31 11.74 25.06
CA GLU A 201 24.58 11.68 24.33
C GLU A 201 25.64 10.96 25.19
N GLY A 202 26.38 10.03 24.59
CA GLY A 202 27.35 9.20 25.29
C GLY A 202 27.55 7.82 24.65
N SER A 203 28.54 7.09 25.15
CA SER A 203 28.93 5.76 24.63
C SER A 203 29.23 4.75 25.73
N SER A 204 28.59 4.92 26.88
CA SER A 204 28.68 3.96 27.98
C SER A 204 27.96 2.66 27.61
N GLY A 205 28.46 1.53 28.11
CA GLY A 205 27.82 0.23 27.93
C GLY A 205 28.14 -0.45 26.60
N THR A 206 27.23 -1.31 26.12
CA THR A 206 27.45 -2.17 24.95
C THR A 206 26.97 -1.50 23.66
N SER A 207 27.80 -1.51 22.62
CA SER A 207 27.40 -1.04 21.29
C SER A 207 26.38 -1.98 20.65
N LEU A 208 25.26 -1.44 20.16
CA LEU A 208 24.31 -2.20 19.35
C LEU A 208 24.58 -2.08 17.84
N GLY A 209 25.34 -1.06 17.43
CA GLY A 209 25.71 -0.85 16.02
C GLY A 209 25.59 0.60 15.58
N VAL A 210 25.52 0.80 14.27
CA VAL A 210 25.53 2.09 13.59
C VAL A 210 24.22 2.32 12.86
N LEU A 211 23.45 3.29 13.31
CA LEU A 211 22.16 3.66 12.73
C LEU A 211 22.39 4.60 11.54
N LYS A 212 22.27 4.08 10.32
CA LYS A 212 22.52 4.79 9.04
C LYS A 212 21.37 4.62 8.06
N PHE A 213 21.35 5.38 6.96
CA PHE A 213 20.27 5.32 5.97
C PHE A 213 20.07 3.93 5.35
N GLY A 214 21.11 3.15 5.08
CA GLY A 214 20.96 1.79 4.55
C GLY A 214 20.71 0.71 5.62
N GLY A 215 20.74 1.06 6.90
CA GLY A 215 21.02 0.10 7.98
C GLY A 215 22.46 -0.45 7.89
N ASP A 216 22.94 -1.14 8.91
CA ASP A 216 24.30 -1.71 8.95
C ASP A 216 24.33 -3.25 9.02
N GLY A 217 23.16 -3.89 8.90
CA GLY A 217 22.99 -5.33 9.05
C GLY A 217 22.74 -5.79 10.49
N LYS A 218 23.02 -4.95 11.49
CA LYS A 218 22.67 -5.18 12.91
C LYS A 218 21.50 -4.31 13.35
N LEU A 219 21.55 -3.04 12.96
CA LEU A 219 20.50 -2.06 13.13
C LEU A 219 19.76 -1.86 11.80
N ASN A 220 18.47 -1.55 11.94
CA ASN A 220 17.65 -1.11 10.83
C ASN A 220 18.13 0.25 10.29
N CYS A 221 17.37 0.75 9.32
CA CYS A 221 17.52 2.05 8.72
C CYS A 221 17.14 3.21 9.67
N LEU A 222 17.99 4.24 9.74
CA LEU A 222 17.73 5.49 10.46
C LEU A 222 16.42 6.15 10.04
N GLN A 223 16.17 6.21 8.72
CA GLN A 223 14.99 6.83 8.16
C GLN A 223 13.70 6.05 8.49
N ARG A 224 13.73 4.71 8.41
CA ARG A 224 12.57 3.86 8.75
C ARG A 224 12.20 3.93 10.22
N THR A 225 13.22 4.03 11.07
CA THR A 225 13.07 4.24 12.51
C THR A 225 12.42 5.61 12.79
N ALA A 226 12.85 6.65 12.08
CA ALA A 226 12.41 8.01 12.33
C ALA A 226 11.02 8.34 11.77
N TYR A 227 10.61 7.76 10.63
CA TYR A 227 9.39 8.17 9.90
C TYR A 227 8.62 7.04 9.17
N GLY A 228 8.94 5.77 9.46
CA GLY A 228 8.25 4.60 8.88
C GLY A 228 8.80 4.18 7.52
N TYR A 229 8.08 3.28 6.83
CA TYR A 229 8.63 2.58 5.67
C TYR A 229 7.70 2.62 4.44
N ASN A 230 8.24 2.95 3.27
CA ASN A 230 7.47 3.24 2.06
C ASN A 230 7.35 2.08 1.04
N ARG A 231 7.75 0.86 1.39
CA ARG A 231 7.62 -0.29 0.49
C ARG A 231 6.20 -0.85 0.48
N TRP A 232 5.57 -0.86 -0.70
CA TRP A 232 4.17 -1.28 -0.87
C TRP A 232 3.92 -2.73 -0.43
N SER A 233 4.75 -3.67 -0.87
CA SER A 233 4.55 -5.10 -0.58
C SER A 233 4.50 -5.44 0.91
N GLN A 234 5.19 -4.65 1.73
CA GLN A 234 5.28 -4.81 3.19
C GLN A 234 4.41 -3.81 3.97
N SER A 235 3.66 -2.95 3.28
CA SER A 235 2.92 -1.86 3.91
C SER A 235 1.73 -2.35 4.74
N ALA A 236 1.43 -1.64 5.83
CA ALA A 236 0.21 -1.85 6.60
C ALA A 236 -1.04 -1.50 5.76
N MET A 237 -0.93 -0.47 4.91
CA MET A 237 -1.98 -0.07 3.97
C MET A 237 -2.40 -1.22 3.05
N ARG A 238 -1.43 -1.92 2.43
CA ARG A 238 -1.72 -3.07 1.56
C ARG A 238 -2.41 -4.20 2.31
N GLN A 239 -1.92 -4.52 3.52
CA GLN A 239 -2.53 -5.55 4.36
C GLN A 239 -3.98 -5.19 4.73
N TRP A 240 -4.23 -3.95 5.16
CA TRP A 240 -5.57 -3.46 5.47
C TRP A 240 -6.51 -3.55 4.26
N LEU A 241 -6.09 -3.06 3.09
CA LEU A 241 -6.89 -3.05 1.87
C LEU A 241 -7.29 -4.46 1.40
N ASN A 242 -6.46 -5.47 1.69
CA ASN A 242 -6.66 -6.85 1.22
C ASN A 242 -7.13 -7.81 2.32
N SER A 243 -7.53 -7.31 3.48
CA SER A 243 -7.94 -8.15 4.61
C SER A 243 -9.45 -8.18 4.79
N ASP A 244 -9.96 -9.40 4.99
CA ASP A 244 -11.33 -9.73 5.41
C ASP A 244 -11.43 -10.00 6.92
N LYS A 245 -10.41 -9.61 7.70
CA LYS A 245 -10.33 -9.87 9.14
C LYS A 245 -10.87 -8.71 9.97
N GLY A 246 -11.29 -9.02 11.19
CA GLY A 246 -11.84 -8.06 12.13
C GLY A 246 -10.81 -7.06 12.67
N VAL A 247 -11.28 -6.21 13.58
CA VAL A 247 -10.42 -5.31 14.36
C VAL A 247 -9.39 -6.14 15.12
N GLY A 248 -8.12 -5.75 15.07
CA GLY A 248 -7.03 -6.47 15.75
C GLY A 248 -6.36 -7.58 14.95
N GLU A 249 -6.91 -7.96 13.78
CA GLU A 249 -6.54 -9.22 13.13
C GLU A 249 -6.01 -9.08 11.69
N TRP A 250 -6.10 -7.90 11.09
CA TRP A 250 -5.79 -7.70 9.66
C TRP A 250 -4.32 -7.49 9.34
N TRP A 251 -3.45 -7.38 10.35
CA TRP A 251 -2.03 -7.07 10.16
C TRP A 251 -1.12 -8.14 10.77
N THR A 252 -0.06 -8.45 10.04
CA THR A 252 1.06 -9.28 10.50
C THR A 252 2.39 -8.63 10.11
N PRO A 253 3.45 -8.74 10.95
CA PRO A 253 4.77 -8.22 10.60
C PRO A 253 5.30 -8.86 9.31
N GLN A 254 5.79 -8.05 8.38
CA GLN A 254 6.36 -8.49 7.09
C GLN A 254 7.90 -8.54 7.11
N ASN A 255 8.52 -7.96 8.12
CA ASN A 255 9.95 -8.04 8.39
C ASN A 255 10.23 -7.99 9.91
N ASP A 256 11.50 -8.10 10.30
CA ASP A 256 11.90 -8.16 11.72
C ASP A 256 11.80 -6.84 12.47
N TYR A 257 11.64 -5.73 11.75
CA TYR A 257 11.58 -4.39 12.32
C TYR A 257 10.18 -3.79 12.30
N ASP A 258 9.21 -4.48 11.72
CA ASP A 258 7.85 -4.01 11.64
C ASP A 258 7.22 -3.85 13.02
N ARG A 259 6.36 -2.84 13.12
CA ARG A 259 5.56 -2.51 14.31
C ARG A 259 4.12 -2.35 13.93
N CYS A 260 3.24 -2.67 14.87
CA CYS A 260 1.79 -2.60 14.70
C CYS A 260 1.34 -1.19 14.28
N PRO A 261 0.54 -1.03 13.21
CA PRO A 261 -0.06 0.25 12.85
C PRO A 261 -1.13 0.65 13.88
N ASP A 262 -1.30 1.95 14.12
CA ASP A 262 -2.21 2.47 15.14
C ASP A 262 -3.68 2.11 14.87
N GLN A 263 -4.05 2.00 13.60
CA GLN A 263 -5.43 1.69 13.19
C GLN A 263 -5.80 0.22 13.41
N LEU A 264 -4.85 -0.69 13.71
CA LEU A 264 -5.16 -2.10 13.93
C LEU A 264 -6.16 -2.28 15.08
N ALA A 265 -6.02 -1.48 16.14
CA ALA A 265 -6.84 -1.56 17.34
C ALA A 265 -8.28 -1.01 17.17
N THR A 266 -8.55 -0.27 16.09
CA THR A 266 -9.83 0.46 15.94
C THR A 266 -10.53 0.23 14.60
N LYS A 267 -9.84 -0.31 13.59
CA LYS A 267 -10.36 -0.51 12.24
C LYS A 267 -10.32 -1.98 11.88
N ALA A 268 -11.35 -2.47 11.20
CA ALA A 268 -11.36 -3.80 10.58
C ALA A 268 -10.67 -3.76 9.21
N GLY A 269 -10.31 -4.93 8.69
CA GLY A 269 -9.81 -5.09 7.32
C GLY A 269 -10.81 -4.53 6.31
N PHE A 270 -10.31 -3.88 5.26
CA PHE A 270 -11.12 -3.13 4.30
C PHE A 270 -12.17 -3.99 3.59
N LEU A 271 -11.86 -5.27 3.32
CA LEU A 271 -12.77 -6.19 2.64
C LEU A 271 -13.97 -6.58 3.49
N THR A 272 -13.91 -6.42 4.82
CA THR A 272 -15.04 -6.71 5.71
C THR A 272 -16.26 -5.83 5.46
N GLY A 273 -16.07 -4.68 4.80
CA GLY A 273 -17.16 -3.74 4.54
C GLY A 273 -17.99 -4.06 3.29
N PHE A 274 -17.53 -4.95 2.41
CA PHE A 274 -18.26 -5.31 1.20
C PHE A 274 -19.18 -6.51 1.40
N ASP A 275 -20.20 -6.62 0.55
CA ASP A 275 -21.07 -7.79 0.50
C ASP A 275 -20.40 -8.99 -0.18
N ALA A 276 -21.00 -10.17 0.00
CA ALA A 276 -20.47 -11.42 -0.55
C ALA A 276 -20.40 -11.40 -2.09
N ASP A 277 -21.38 -10.77 -2.75
CA ASP A 277 -21.44 -10.70 -4.21
C ASP A 277 -20.27 -9.88 -4.78
N PHE A 278 -19.92 -8.75 -4.17
CA PHE A 278 -18.74 -7.98 -4.58
C PHE A 278 -17.43 -8.72 -4.24
N LEU A 279 -17.34 -9.35 -3.07
CA LEU A 279 -16.14 -10.10 -2.69
C LEU A 279 -15.86 -11.31 -3.60
N GLU A 280 -16.91 -11.96 -4.12
CA GLU A 280 -16.81 -13.10 -5.04
C GLU A 280 -16.15 -12.72 -6.38
N ILE A 281 -16.28 -11.46 -6.80
CA ILE A 281 -15.71 -10.98 -8.07
C ILE A 281 -14.27 -10.49 -7.96
N LEU A 282 -13.79 -10.19 -6.74
CA LEU A 282 -12.45 -9.67 -6.53
C LEU A 282 -11.39 -10.76 -6.67
N ARG A 283 -10.49 -10.59 -7.64
CA ARG A 283 -9.34 -11.45 -7.87
C ARG A 283 -8.03 -10.71 -7.60
N PRO A 284 -7.00 -11.37 -7.02
CA PRO A 284 -5.68 -10.78 -6.91
C PRO A 284 -5.05 -10.58 -8.29
N THR A 285 -4.90 -9.33 -8.73
CA THR A 285 -4.25 -9.00 -10.01
C THR A 285 -2.85 -8.43 -9.80
N LYS A 286 -2.01 -8.57 -10.83
CA LYS A 286 -0.63 -8.10 -10.81
C LYS A 286 -0.55 -6.59 -10.59
N VAL A 287 0.17 -6.19 -9.55
CA VAL A 287 0.48 -4.79 -9.24
C VAL A 287 2.00 -4.62 -9.19
N VAL A 288 2.53 -3.64 -9.93
CA VAL A 288 3.98 -3.41 -10.04
C VAL A 288 4.35 -2.07 -9.41
N THR A 289 5.16 -2.07 -8.35
CA THR A 289 5.51 -0.84 -7.60
C THR A 289 7.01 -0.59 -7.59
N ALA A 290 7.42 0.66 -7.71
CA ALA A 290 8.80 1.08 -7.63
C ALA A 290 9.32 1.07 -6.18
N LEU A 291 10.56 0.62 -6.00
CA LEU A 291 11.25 0.58 -4.71
C LEU A 291 12.08 1.84 -4.46
N ASN A 292 12.32 2.18 -3.19
CA ASN A 292 13.26 3.24 -2.84
C ASN A 292 14.72 2.81 -3.05
N THR A 293 15.56 3.77 -3.41
CA THR A 293 16.99 3.56 -3.66
C THR A 293 17.84 3.66 -2.39
N VAL A 294 17.23 3.85 -1.21
CA VAL A 294 17.98 4.00 0.04
C VAL A 294 18.23 2.64 0.69
N THR A 295 17.24 1.76 0.64
CA THR A 295 17.25 0.48 1.36
C THR A 295 16.87 -0.72 0.50
N ASP A 296 16.11 -0.52 -0.58
CA ASP A 296 15.44 -1.63 -1.27
C ASP A 296 15.87 -1.85 -2.71
N SER A 297 16.44 -0.85 -3.41
CA SER A 297 16.92 -1.00 -4.79
C SER A 297 18.30 -0.39 -5.01
N THR A 298 19.21 -0.51 -4.03
CA THR A 298 20.61 -0.08 -4.19
C THR A 298 21.39 -1.08 -5.03
N SER A 299 22.42 -0.60 -5.72
CA SER A 299 23.40 -1.46 -6.44
C SER A 299 24.07 -2.49 -5.52
N SER A 300 24.06 -2.27 -4.21
CA SER A 300 24.62 -3.19 -3.21
C SER A 300 23.76 -4.41 -2.91
N ASN A 301 22.46 -4.39 -3.21
CA ASN A 301 21.52 -5.43 -2.78
C ASN A 301 20.99 -6.29 -3.95
N SER A 302 21.37 -5.98 -5.19
CA SER A 302 20.96 -6.71 -6.42
C SER A 302 19.45 -6.93 -6.57
N VAL A 303 18.64 -6.05 -6.00
CA VAL A 303 17.17 -6.11 -6.09
C VAL A 303 16.70 -5.30 -7.29
N GLU A 304 15.81 -5.89 -8.09
CA GLU A 304 15.13 -5.19 -9.17
C GLU A 304 14.42 -3.92 -8.65
N PRO A 305 14.49 -2.79 -9.37
CA PRO A 305 13.98 -1.52 -8.87
C PRO A 305 12.44 -1.41 -8.88
N LEU A 306 11.78 -2.46 -9.39
CA LEU A 306 10.34 -2.69 -9.40
C LEU A 306 10.06 -4.01 -8.68
N GLU A 307 9.02 -4.04 -7.85
CA GLU A 307 8.50 -5.25 -7.23
C GLU A 307 7.10 -5.57 -7.74
N THR A 308 6.75 -6.85 -7.75
CA THR A 308 5.41 -7.32 -8.11
C THR A 308 4.69 -7.85 -6.88
N THR A 309 3.43 -7.43 -6.70
CA THR A 309 2.45 -8.01 -5.78
C THR A 309 1.23 -8.49 -6.55
N TYR A 310 0.38 -9.27 -5.89
CA TYR A 310 -0.93 -9.67 -6.40
C TYR A 310 -1.99 -9.25 -5.39
N ASP A 311 -2.82 -8.27 -5.78
CA ASP A 311 -3.68 -7.53 -4.87
C ASP A 311 -5.12 -7.54 -5.38
N LYS A 312 -6.09 -7.79 -4.49
CA LYS A 312 -7.52 -7.63 -4.80
C LYS A 312 -7.88 -6.15 -4.89
N ILE A 313 -7.34 -5.38 -3.95
CA ILE A 313 -7.51 -3.94 -3.84
C ILE A 313 -6.12 -3.30 -3.75
N TYR A 314 -5.88 -2.27 -4.54
CA TYR A 314 -4.61 -1.56 -4.58
C TYR A 314 -4.81 -0.04 -4.70
N LEU A 315 -3.73 0.73 -4.53
CA LEU A 315 -3.75 2.17 -4.76
C LEU A 315 -3.19 2.50 -6.14
N PRO A 316 -3.64 3.58 -6.81
CA PRO A 316 -3.02 4.02 -8.04
C PRO A 316 -1.54 4.35 -7.83
N ALA A 317 -0.70 4.06 -8.83
CA ALA A 317 0.63 4.65 -8.95
C ALA A 317 0.58 6.01 -9.65
N LEU A 318 1.68 6.78 -9.54
CA LEU A 318 1.83 8.06 -10.25
C LEU A 318 1.53 7.92 -11.75
N GLU A 319 2.12 6.91 -12.40
CA GLU A 319 2.00 6.72 -13.84
C GLU A 319 0.56 6.43 -14.29
N GLN A 320 -0.17 5.65 -13.49
CA GLN A 320 -1.60 5.35 -13.68
C GLN A 320 -2.46 6.61 -13.56
N MET A 321 -2.09 7.56 -12.70
CA MET A 321 -2.76 8.86 -12.56
C MET A 321 -2.33 9.91 -13.59
N SER A 322 -1.64 9.52 -14.67
CA SER A 322 -1.10 10.46 -15.66
C SER A 322 -0.12 11.47 -15.06
N ILE A 323 0.64 11.06 -14.02
CA ILE A 323 1.70 11.84 -13.40
C ILE A 323 3.05 11.24 -13.78
N GLU A 324 4.07 12.08 -13.98
CA GLU A 324 5.42 11.61 -14.28
C GLU A 324 6.01 10.79 -13.12
N PRO A 325 6.27 9.48 -13.31
CA PRO A 325 6.82 8.66 -12.24
C PRO A 325 8.30 8.98 -12.00
N GLU A 326 8.86 8.57 -10.87
CA GLU A 326 10.32 8.60 -10.65
C GLU A 326 11.04 7.42 -11.32
N LEU A 327 10.30 6.33 -11.55
CA LEU A 327 10.71 5.19 -12.36
C LEU A 327 9.51 4.71 -13.17
N ALA A 328 9.66 4.58 -14.49
CA ALA A 328 8.61 4.06 -15.34
C ALA A 328 8.38 2.55 -15.12
N GLY A 329 7.17 2.07 -15.41
CA GLY A 329 6.84 0.64 -15.37
C GLY A 329 5.96 0.24 -14.18
N GLU A 330 5.40 1.20 -13.46
CA GLU A 330 4.40 0.91 -12.41
C GLU A 330 3.00 0.64 -12.97
N GLY A 331 2.82 0.72 -14.29
CA GLY A 331 1.56 0.49 -15.00
C GLY A 331 1.36 1.47 -16.14
N SER A 332 0.35 1.25 -16.98
CA SER A 332 -0.05 2.22 -18.00
C SER A 332 -0.90 3.34 -17.39
N THR A 333 -0.87 4.52 -18.02
CA THR A 333 -1.77 5.62 -17.66
C THR A 333 -3.22 5.21 -17.87
N TRP A 334 -4.06 5.45 -16.87
CA TRP A 334 -5.50 5.23 -16.97
C TRP A 334 -6.17 6.35 -17.78
N ASP A 335 -7.08 5.95 -18.66
CA ASP A 335 -7.77 6.87 -19.56
C ASP A 335 -8.55 7.94 -18.81
N TYR A 336 -9.13 7.60 -17.65
CA TYR A 336 -9.82 8.56 -16.81
C TYR A 336 -8.88 9.68 -16.38
N TRP A 337 -7.72 9.35 -15.80
CA TRP A 337 -6.78 10.37 -15.32
C TRP A 337 -6.12 11.15 -16.45
N LYS A 338 -5.93 10.53 -17.62
CA LYS A 338 -5.53 11.25 -18.83
C LYS A 338 -6.54 12.34 -19.18
N ARG A 339 -7.84 12.02 -19.18
CA ARG A 339 -8.92 13.00 -19.44
C ARG A 339 -9.06 14.02 -18.32
N ALA A 340 -9.10 13.57 -17.07
CA ALA A 340 -9.27 14.39 -15.89
C ALA A 340 -8.11 15.38 -15.71
N SER A 341 -6.88 15.02 -16.09
CA SER A 341 -5.75 15.93 -16.07
C SER A 341 -5.96 17.15 -16.96
N ASN A 342 -6.73 17.01 -18.05
CA ASN A 342 -6.90 18.00 -19.13
C ASN A 342 -5.56 18.46 -19.72
N MET A 343 -4.57 17.56 -19.79
CA MET A 343 -3.23 17.82 -20.31
C MET A 343 -2.87 16.86 -21.44
N THR A 344 -2.06 17.34 -22.39
CA THR A 344 -1.52 16.52 -23.48
C THR A 344 -0.29 15.70 -23.07
N THR A 345 0.34 16.08 -21.97
CA THR A 345 1.50 15.40 -21.35
C THR A 345 1.18 15.04 -19.90
N LYS A 346 1.97 14.14 -19.31
CA LYS A 346 1.82 13.77 -17.90
C LYS A 346 2.02 15.00 -17.00
N MET A 347 1.23 15.08 -15.93
CA MET A 347 1.38 16.05 -14.85
C MET A 347 2.76 15.91 -14.19
N LYS A 348 3.34 17.02 -13.75
CA LYS A 348 4.64 17.04 -13.07
C LYS A 348 4.48 16.74 -11.58
N LYS A 349 5.47 16.09 -10.98
CA LYS A 349 5.62 16.02 -9.53
C LYS A 349 5.85 17.44 -8.97
N TRP A 350 5.49 17.66 -7.71
CA TRP A 350 5.72 18.92 -6.98
C TRP A 350 4.97 20.13 -7.54
N GLN A 351 3.81 19.89 -8.14
CA GLN A 351 2.92 20.91 -8.70
C GLN A 351 1.49 20.69 -8.24
N THR A 352 0.67 21.74 -8.30
CA THR A 352 -0.74 21.73 -7.88
C THR A 352 -1.68 21.59 -9.07
N TYR A 353 -2.57 20.60 -9.00
CA TYR A 353 -3.60 20.31 -9.99
C TYR A 353 -4.97 20.17 -9.31
N PRO A 354 -5.75 21.26 -9.19
CA PRO A 354 -7.03 21.23 -8.48
C PRO A 354 -8.05 20.21 -9.02
N GLN A 355 -7.89 19.78 -10.28
CA GLN A 355 -8.76 18.83 -10.97
C GLN A 355 -8.56 17.36 -10.56
N ILE A 356 -7.46 17.03 -9.86
CA ILE A 356 -7.24 15.67 -9.33
C ILE A 356 -7.52 15.56 -7.82
N ARG A 357 -8.17 16.57 -7.24
CA ARG A 357 -8.58 16.52 -5.83
C ARG A 357 -9.62 15.42 -5.63
N THR A 358 -9.48 14.70 -4.53
CA THR A 358 -10.46 13.71 -4.08
C THR A 358 -11.14 14.22 -2.82
N PHE A 359 -12.44 13.99 -2.70
CA PHE A 359 -13.25 14.43 -1.56
C PHE A 359 -13.62 13.25 -0.66
N ALA A 360 -13.90 13.51 0.62
CA ALA A 360 -14.30 12.49 1.58
C ALA A 360 -15.64 11.84 1.21
N ILE A 361 -15.78 10.53 1.39
CA ILE A 361 -17.05 9.82 1.10
C ILE A 361 -18.18 10.20 2.06
N GLU A 362 -17.87 10.59 3.30
CA GLU A 362 -18.86 11.09 4.25
C GLU A 362 -19.15 12.59 4.06
N ASN A 363 -18.35 13.29 3.25
CA ASN A 363 -18.52 14.70 2.94
C ASN A 363 -17.89 15.04 1.57
N HIS A 364 -18.72 14.98 0.53
CA HIS A 364 -18.31 15.14 -0.87
C HIS A 364 -17.79 16.53 -1.25
N THR A 365 -17.67 17.45 -0.28
CA THR A 365 -17.10 18.80 -0.45
C THR A 365 -15.80 19.01 0.32
N SER A 366 -15.43 18.07 1.19
CA SER A 366 -14.22 18.15 2.01
C SER A 366 -13.04 17.48 1.29
N PRO A 367 -12.10 18.26 0.71
CA PRO A 367 -10.98 17.67 -0.02
C PRO A 367 -10.00 16.98 0.92
N GLN A 368 -9.45 15.85 0.49
CA GLN A 368 -8.63 14.97 1.33
C GLN A 368 -7.21 14.81 0.79
N HIS A 369 -6.30 14.47 1.70
CA HIS A 369 -4.99 13.93 1.37
C HIS A 369 -5.15 12.44 1.02
N VAL A 370 -4.76 12.03 -0.19
CA VAL A 370 -5.00 10.70 -0.74
C VAL A 370 -3.71 9.99 -1.09
N ARG A 371 -3.42 8.90 -0.40
CA ARG A 371 -2.22 8.07 -0.56
C ARG A 371 -2.18 7.36 -1.92
N LEU A 372 -0.98 7.27 -2.50
CA LEU A 372 -0.64 6.43 -3.65
C LEU A 372 0.32 5.31 -3.21
N ARG A 373 0.47 4.27 -4.03
CA ARG A 373 1.41 3.16 -3.71
C ARG A 373 2.85 3.43 -4.11
N SER A 374 3.10 4.36 -5.04
CA SER A 374 4.45 4.68 -5.50
C SER A 374 5.30 5.16 -4.31
N ALA A 375 6.50 4.58 -4.16
CA ALA A 375 7.49 5.05 -3.19
C ALA A 375 8.16 6.33 -3.70
N TYR A 376 8.42 7.29 -2.81
CA TYR A 376 9.43 8.30 -3.09
C TYR A 376 10.80 7.64 -3.06
N ARG A 377 11.54 7.66 -4.16
CA ARG A 377 12.70 6.79 -4.32
C ARG A 377 13.89 7.26 -3.50
N GLY A 378 14.04 8.58 -3.31
CA GLY A 378 15.17 9.19 -2.62
C GLY A 378 15.19 8.98 -1.10
N LEU A 379 14.08 8.51 -0.51
CA LEU A 379 13.93 8.28 0.93
C LEU A 379 13.23 6.95 1.18
N SER A 380 13.51 6.26 2.28
CA SER A 380 12.85 4.97 2.60
C SER A 380 11.50 5.13 3.33
N TYR A 381 11.11 6.35 3.68
CA TYR A 381 9.98 6.61 4.58
C TYR A 381 8.86 7.44 3.96
N ASP A 382 9.01 7.87 2.71
CA ASP A 382 8.05 8.73 2.03
C ASP A 382 7.28 7.98 0.95
N ALA A 383 5.95 8.01 1.03
CA ALA A 383 5.09 7.49 -0.04
C ALA A 383 4.41 8.66 -0.76
N TRP A 384 4.26 8.53 -2.08
CA TRP A 384 3.57 9.53 -2.89
C TRP A 384 2.10 9.64 -2.49
N TYR A 385 1.56 10.85 -2.65
CA TYR A 385 0.16 11.14 -2.39
C TYR A 385 -0.27 12.44 -3.08
N VAL A 386 -1.58 12.64 -3.20
CA VAL A 386 -2.18 13.89 -3.66
C VAL A 386 -2.73 14.64 -2.45
N TYR A 387 -2.34 15.90 -2.27
CA TYR A 387 -2.82 16.73 -1.17
C TYR A 387 -4.26 17.19 -1.44
N SER A 388 -4.95 17.65 -0.39
CA SER A 388 -6.30 18.22 -0.49
C SER A 388 -6.41 19.42 -1.44
N CYS A 389 -5.32 20.13 -1.73
CA CYS A 389 -5.29 21.19 -2.74
C CYS A 389 -5.06 20.70 -4.18
N GLY A 390 -4.76 19.41 -4.37
CA GLY A 390 -4.36 18.82 -5.65
C GLY A 390 -2.84 18.84 -5.89
N TYR A 391 -2.05 19.22 -4.89
CA TYR A 391 -0.59 19.15 -4.97
C TYR A 391 -0.10 17.70 -5.00
N VAL A 392 0.79 17.38 -5.93
CA VAL A 392 1.42 16.06 -6.04
C VAL A 392 2.74 16.08 -5.29
N GLY A 393 2.85 15.32 -4.20
CA GLY A 393 4.05 15.26 -3.37
C GLY A 393 4.22 13.94 -2.65
N SER A 394 5.20 13.87 -1.75
CA SER A 394 5.41 12.74 -0.85
C SER A 394 5.28 13.18 0.60
N TYR A 395 4.96 12.25 1.47
CA TYR A 395 4.97 12.49 2.91
C TYR A 395 5.15 11.21 3.70
N TYR A 396 5.44 11.37 5.00
CA TYR A 396 5.88 10.29 5.85
C TYR A 396 4.87 9.13 5.89
N ALA A 397 5.40 7.90 5.83
CA ALA A 397 4.64 6.67 5.82
C ALA A 397 3.87 6.46 7.14
N ILE A 398 4.39 7.00 8.25
CA ILE A 398 3.76 6.98 9.58
C ILE A 398 2.44 7.74 9.67
N TYR A 399 2.11 8.62 8.72
CA TYR A 399 0.86 9.35 8.82
C TYR A 399 -0.29 8.54 8.23
N ALA A 400 -1.39 8.52 8.99
CA ALA A 400 -2.64 7.92 8.54
C ALA A 400 -3.32 8.86 7.53
N TYR A 401 -3.29 8.49 6.26
CA TYR A 401 -4.00 9.21 5.20
C TYR A 401 -5.07 8.33 4.58
N ARG A 402 -6.09 9.00 4.07
CA ARG A 402 -7.15 8.35 3.30
C ARG A 402 -6.60 7.89 1.97
N CYS A 403 -7.37 7.07 1.28
CA CYS A 403 -7.04 6.62 -0.06
C CYS A 403 -8.29 6.54 -0.94
N ALA A 404 -8.09 6.47 -2.25
CA ALA A 404 -9.12 6.19 -3.25
C ALA A 404 -8.73 4.87 -3.94
N PRO A 405 -9.07 3.72 -3.32
CA PRO A 405 -8.58 2.42 -3.78
C PRO A 405 -9.18 2.01 -5.12
N ALA A 406 -8.46 1.17 -5.85
CA ALA A 406 -8.84 0.61 -7.13
C ALA A 406 -8.79 -0.92 -7.10
N CYS A 407 -9.49 -1.54 -8.03
CA CYS A 407 -9.48 -2.98 -8.28
C CYS A 407 -9.81 -3.28 -9.75
N ASP A 408 -9.47 -4.48 -10.19
CA ASP A 408 -9.78 -4.94 -11.54
C ASP A 408 -10.92 -5.95 -11.49
N PHE A 409 -11.95 -5.73 -12.32
CA PHE A 409 -12.93 -6.77 -12.61
C PHE A 409 -12.35 -7.66 -13.71
N CYS A 410 -12.24 -8.98 -13.49
CA CYS A 410 -11.70 -9.95 -14.45
C CYS A 410 -12.23 -11.38 -14.25
#